data_AF-A0AAJ2KB61-F1
#
_entry.id   AF-A0AAJ2KB61-F1
#
_cell.length_a   1.000
_cell.length_b   1.000
_cell.length_c   1.000
_cell.angle_alpha   90.00
_cell.angle_beta   90.00
_cell.angle_gamma   90.00
#
_symmetry.space_group_name_H-M   'P 1'
#
loop_
_entity.id
_entity.type
_entity.pdbx_description
1 polymer ?
#
loop_
_entity_poly.entity_id
_entity_poly.type
_entity_poly.pdbx_seq_one_letter_code
_entity_poly.pdbx_strand_id
1 'polypeptide(L)'
;MTNLCEALRATANKWRKINQDHRGGIVMIWQGTVYGWKDSLRDASHERPGVFAVDETGHIFIAAGGDDYNGAKGWVAADLDKQ
;
A
#
# COMPACT_ATOMS: atom_id res chain seq x y z
N MET A 1 -1.41 19.92 8.07
CA MET A 1 -1.27 19.02 6.91
C MET A 1 -0.68 17.72 7.43
N THR A 2 -1.44 16.63 7.46
CA THR A 2 -0.89 15.30 7.76
C THR A 2 -0.06 14.84 6.56
N ASN A 3 1.16 14.36 6.78
CA ASN A 3 1.97 13.78 5.71
C ASN A 3 1.25 12.51 5.20
N LEU A 4 1.12 12.35 3.88
CA LEU A 4 0.46 11.19 3.26
C LEU A 4 1.06 9.86 3.76
N CYS A 5 2.38 9.81 3.99
CA CYS A 5 3.07 8.66 4.58
C CYS A 5 2.46 8.27 5.95
N GLU A 6 2.29 9.25 6.83
CA GLU A 6 1.73 9.03 8.17
C GLU A 6 0.28 8.55 8.09
N ALA A 7 -0.51 9.13 7.19
CA ALA A 7 -1.91 8.73 6.99
C ALA A 7 -2.03 7.27 6.51
N LEU A 8 -1.17 6.85 5.57
CA LEU A 8 -1.14 5.47 5.05
C LEU A 8 -0.67 4.49 6.13
N ARG A 9 0.40 4.80 6.86
CA ARG A 9 0.89 3.99 8.01
C ARG A 9 -0.18 3.87 9.09
N ALA A 10 -0.84 4.97 9.45
CA ALA A 10 -1.93 4.97 10.43
C ALA A 10 -3.11 4.10 9.99
N THR A 11 -3.48 4.18 8.71
CA THR A 11 -4.56 3.38 8.12
C THR A 11 -4.23 1.89 8.15
N ALA A 12 -3.02 1.50 7.73
CA ALA A 12 -2.56 0.12 7.78
C ALA A 12 -2.51 -0.41 9.22
N ASN A 13 -1.98 0.38 10.15
CA ASN A 13 -1.89 0.00 11.56
C ASN A 13 -3.26 -0.17 12.22
N LYS A 14 -4.23 0.68 11.88
CA LYS A 14 -5.62 0.53 12.34
C LYS A 14 -6.21 -0.80 11.85
N TRP A 15 -5.99 -1.14 10.58
CA TRP A 15 -6.47 -2.40 10.02
C TRP A 15 -5.82 -3.61 10.70
N ARG A 16 -4.50 -3.60 10.90
CA ARG A 16 -3.77 -4.70 11.56
C ARG A 16 -4.22 -4.95 13.00
N LYS A 17 -4.54 -3.90 13.76
CA LYS A 17 -5.07 -4.03 15.14
C LYS A 17 -6.39 -4.80 15.20
N ILE A 18 -7.21 -4.67 14.16
CA ILE A 18 -8.52 -5.34 14.04
C ILE A 18 -8.36 -6.75 13.48
N ASN A 19 -7.39 -6.97 12.59
CA ASN A 19 -7.22 -8.21 11.82
C ASN A 19 -5.97 -8.99 12.27
N GLN A 20 -5.92 -9.39 13.55
CA GLN A 20 -4.72 -9.95 14.20
C GLN A 20 -4.25 -11.31 13.63
N ASP A 21 -5.14 -12.04 12.97
CA ASP A 21 -4.81 -13.32 12.30
C ASP A 21 -3.95 -13.12 11.04
N HIS A 22 -3.98 -11.93 10.45
CA HIS A 22 -3.20 -11.56 9.27
C HIS A 22 -1.84 -10.99 9.68
N ARG A 23 -0.98 -11.88 10.18
CA ARG A 23 0.38 -11.52 10.63
C ARG A 23 1.30 -11.24 9.44
N GLY A 24 2.14 -10.22 9.58
CA GLY A 24 3.06 -9.79 8.53
C GLY A 24 2.34 -9.30 7.27
N GLY A 25 2.98 -9.56 6.13
CA GLY A 25 2.43 -9.24 4.82
C GLY A 25 2.19 -7.74 4.61
N ILE A 26 1.30 -7.43 3.67
CA ILE A 26 1.17 -6.11 3.08
C ILE A 26 -0.30 -5.71 3.03
N VAL A 27 -0.59 -4.54 3.58
CA VAL A 27 -1.92 -3.94 3.55
C VAL A 27 -2.04 -3.09 2.29
N MET A 28 -3.09 -3.34 1.52
CA MET A 28 -3.37 -2.69 0.24
C MET A 28 -4.38 -1.56 0.46
N ILE A 29 -3.99 -0.32 0.12
CA ILE A 29 -4.78 0.89 0.31
C ILE A 29 -5.01 1.57 -1.04
N TRP A 30 -6.26 1.90 -1.32
CA TRP A 30 -6.62 2.67 -2.50
C TRP A 30 -7.61 3.77 -2.12
N GLN A 31 -7.36 4.99 -2.60
CA GLN A 31 -8.13 6.19 -2.25
C GLN A 31 -8.33 6.37 -0.72
N GLY A 32 -7.29 6.06 0.06
CA GLY A 32 -7.30 6.21 1.52
C GLY A 32 -8.02 5.10 2.30
N THR A 33 -8.53 4.06 1.63
CA THR A 33 -9.23 2.93 2.29
C THR A 33 -8.50 1.62 2.04
N VAL A 34 -8.40 0.76 3.07
CA VAL A 34 -7.89 -0.60 2.92
C VAL A 34 -8.89 -1.43 2.13
N TYR A 35 -8.45 -2.04 1.03
CA TYR A 35 -9.30 -2.97 0.25
C TYR A 35 -8.82 -4.41 0.31
N GLY A 36 -7.61 -4.68 0.84
CA GLY A 36 -7.11 -6.03 0.95
C GLY A 36 -5.80 -6.16 1.74
N TRP A 37 -5.42 -7.41 1.97
CA TRP A 37 -4.13 -7.79 2.53
C TRP A 37 -3.57 -8.97 1.71
N LYS A 38 -2.24 -9.02 1.61
CA LYS A 38 -1.50 -10.11 0.97
C LYS A 38 -0.35 -10.55 1.85
N ASP A 39 0.01 -11.82 1.76
CA ASP A 39 1.17 -12.39 2.43
C ASP A 39 2.50 -11.79 1.93
N SER A 40 2.55 -11.35 0.67
CA SER A 40 3.73 -10.76 0.02
C SER A 40 3.36 -9.79 -1.10
N LEU A 41 4.33 -8.96 -1.52
CA LEU A 41 4.16 -8.03 -2.64
C LEU A 41 4.19 -8.83 -3.94
N ARG A 42 3.09 -8.79 -4.69
CA ARG A 42 2.97 -9.49 -5.98
C ARG A 42 3.25 -8.53 -7.14
N ASP A 43 3.16 -9.04 -8.36
CA ASP A 43 3.32 -8.23 -9.57
C ASP A 43 2.36 -7.02 -9.56
N ALA A 44 2.89 -5.84 -9.86
CA ALA A 44 2.13 -4.59 -9.86
C ALA A 44 1.08 -4.54 -10.99
N SER A 45 1.25 -5.33 -12.05
CA SER A 45 0.29 -5.43 -13.16
C SER A 45 -1.07 -5.97 -12.75
N HIS A 46 -1.15 -6.60 -11.57
CA HIS A 46 -2.41 -7.05 -11.00
C HIS A 46 -3.11 -5.96 -10.18
N GLU A 47 -2.49 -4.79 -10.03
CA GLU A 47 -3.02 -3.67 -9.27
C GLU A 47 -3.33 -2.47 -10.15
N ARG A 48 -4.34 -1.71 -9.73
CA ARG A 48 -4.64 -0.42 -10.33
C ARG A 48 -3.50 0.57 -10.03
N PRO A 49 -3.07 1.40 -11.00
CA PRO A 49 -2.15 2.49 -10.72
C PRO A 49 -2.66 3.40 -9.59
N GLY A 50 -1.76 3.81 -8.69
CA GLY A 50 -2.09 4.63 -7.51
C GLY A 50 -2.51 3.84 -6.27
N VAL A 51 -2.52 2.51 -6.32
CA VAL A 51 -2.61 1.66 -5.12
C VAL A 51 -1.35 1.81 -4.28
N PHE A 52 -1.53 1.94 -2.97
CA PHE A 52 -0.45 1.91 -1.98
C PHE A 52 -0.40 0.56 -1.28
N ALA A 53 0.81 0.03 -1.11
CA ALA A 53 1.08 -1.19 -0.38
C ALA A 53 1.96 -0.85 0.82
N VAL A 54 1.49 -1.17 2.04
CA VAL A 54 2.19 -0.86 3.29
C VAL A 54 2.59 -2.16 3.98
N ASP A 55 3.90 -2.40 4.11
CA ASP A 55 4.41 -3.60 4.78
C ASP A 55 4.31 -3.49 6.32
N GLU A 56 4.69 -4.56 7.02
CA GLU A 56 4.60 -4.62 8.50
C GLU A 56 5.55 -3.65 9.21
N THR A 57 6.62 -3.25 8.56
CA THR A 57 7.62 -2.30 9.08
C THR A 57 7.25 -0.84 8.78
N GLY A 58 6.23 -0.63 7.94
CA GLY A 58 5.74 0.68 7.54
C GLY A 58 6.41 1.26 6.30
N HIS A 59 7.14 0.46 5.53
CA HIS A 59 7.55 0.86 4.19
C HIS A 59 6.33 0.94 3.28
N ILE A 60 6.38 1.91 2.36
CA ILE A 60 5.27 2.21 1.45
C ILE A 60 5.76 2.03 0.03
N PHE A 61 4.99 1.31 -0.76
CA PHE A 61 5.16 1.18 -2.20
C PHE A 61 3.92 1.72 -2.91
N ILE A 62 4.10 2.35 -4.06
CA ILE A 62 3.00 2.76 -4.94
C ILE A 62 3.05 1.99 -6.25
N ALA A 63 1.91 1.48 -6.68
CA ALA A 63 1.73 0.89 -8.00
C ALA A 63 1.79 2.02 -9.04
N ALA A 64 2.87 2.09 -9.81
CA ALA A 64 3.20 3.22 -10.66
C ALA A 64 3.20 2.88 -12.17
N GLY A 65 2.87 3.90 -12.97
CA GLY A 65 2.71 3.76 -14.42
C GLY A 65 1.55 2.85 -14.81
N GLY A 66 1.43 2.58 -16.11
CA GLY A 66 0.34 1.74 -16.63
C GLY A 66 -1.00 2.47 -16.70
N ASP A 67 -2.09 1.72 -16.70
CA ASP A 67 -3.46 2.22 -16.77
C ASP A 67 -4.43 1.28 -16.05
N ASP A 68 -5.70 1.67 -15.96
CA ASP A 68 -6.73 0.91 -15.24
C ASP A 68 -7.08 -0.44 -15.90
N TYR A 69 -6.76 -0.63 -17.18
CA TYR A 69 -7.08 -1.84 -17.94
C TYR A 69 -5.93 -2.87 -17.87
N ASN A 70 -4.69 -2.40 -18.01
CA ASN A 70 -3.48 -3.22 -18.03
C ASN A 70 -2.79 -3.35 -16.65
N GLY A 71 -3.25 -2.58 -15.66
CA GLY A 71 -2.63 -2.48 -14.35
C GLY A 71 -1.34 -1.68 -14.35
N ALA A 72 -0.68 -1.61 -13.19
CA ALA A 72 0.55 -0.85 -13.03
C ALA A 72 1.77 -1.53 -13.65
N LYS A 73 2.76 -0.73 -14.06
CA LYS A 73 4.01 -1.26 -14.66
C LYS A 73 5.02 -1.74 -13.63
N GLY A 74 4.93 -1.26 -12.39
CA GLY A 74 5.85 -1.65 -11.33
C GLY A 74 5.53 -0.99 -9.99
N TRP A 75 6.18 -1.48 -8.94
CA TRP A 75 6.16 -0.88 -7.62
C TRP A 75 7.30 0.13 -7.49
N VAL A 76 7.00 1.30 -6.95
CA VAL A 76 7.99 2.32 -6.61
C VAL A 76 7.97 2.54 -5.10
N ALA A 77 9.12 2.51 -4.45
CA ALA A 77 9.23 2.86 -3.04
C ALA A 77 8.89 4.34 -2.84
N ALA A 78 7.90 4.61 -1.99
CA ALA A 78 7.49 5.96 -1.65
C ALA A 78 8.27 6.44 -0.42
N ASP A 79 9.40 7.11 -0.65
CA ASP A 79 10.11 7.84 0.40
C ASP A 79 9.50 9.26 0.52
N LEU A 80 8.36 9.36 1.22
CA LEU A 80 7.69 10.65 1.46
C LEU A 80 8.10 11.28 2.81
N ASP A 81 9.13 10.73 3.48
CA ASP A 81 9.71 11.32 4.69
C ASP A 81 10.72 12.44 4.35
N LYS A 82 11.00 12.67 3.06
CA LYS A 82 11.94 13.69 2.53
C LYS A 82 11.30 14.90 1.85
N GLN A 83 9.99 15.10 1.99
CA GLN A 83 9.28 16.28 1.45
C GLN A 83 8.93 17.28 2.53
#